data_AF-A0A6A4Y4T5-F1
#
_entry.id   AF-A0A6A4Y4T5-F1
#
_cell.length_a   1.000
_cell.length_b   1.000
_cell.length_c   1.000
_cell.angle_alpha   90.00
_cell.angle_beta   90.00
_cell.angle_gamma   90.00
#
_symmetry.space_group_name_H-M   'P 1'
#
loop_
_entity.id
_entity.type
_entity.pdbx_description
1 polymer ?
#
loop_
_entity_poly.entity_id
_entity_poly.type
_entity_poly.pdbx_seq_one_letter_code
_entity_poly.pdbx_strand_id
1 'polypeptide(L)'
;MVSFRLITASIAALLAANTITAQQCTLVRDVDYADNDIGQTSQAKAENCCADCQAMPGCKAFNWFGGICYLKSAQGTAVPLPGGFGGAITTTPSTSTKKPTPAPTSTKPTPAPPSKNPTPAPTKQPPSPAPTPSPTPVPVTPPSCARVRKSWDSMTADEQATYVSAIGLAMDKGLYQKFVYIHQEQMSNREAHGTCVFLFWHRKYLLGFENMLRSLGDRYKCLTLPYWDYVQHYSTMQKTRN
;
A
#
# COMPACT_ATOMS: atom_id res chain seq x y z
N MET A 1 -80.73 22.08 -31.57
CA MET A 1 -79.55 21.64 -32.33
C MET A 1 -78.32 22.39 -31.83
N VAL A 2 -77.54 21.83 -30.90
CA VAL A 2 -76.14 22.22 -30.70
C VAL A 2 -75.37 20.95 -30.36
N SER A 3 -74.37 20.67 -31.19
CA SER A 3 -73.62 19.42 -31.31
C SER A 3 -72.57 19.31 -30.18
N PHE A 4 -72.62 18.25 -29.38
CA PHE A 4 -71.52 17.88 -28.49
C PHE A 4 -70.44 17.15 -29.31
N ARG A 5 -69.26 17.77 -29.48
CA ARG A 5 -68.06 17.09 -29.97
C ARG A 5 -67.16 16.74 -28.77
N LEU A 6 -67.03 15.45 -28.49
CA LEU A 6 -66.00 14.91 -27.60
C LEU A 6 -64.65 15.01 -28.30
N ILE A 7 -63.72 15.80 -27.75
CA ILE A 7 -62.32 15.82 -28.18
C ILE A 7 -61.53 15.00 -27.16
N THR A 8 -61.19 13.77 -27.51
CA THR A 8 -60.21 12.96 -26.78
C THR A 8 -58.81 13.41 -27.17
N ALA A 9 -58.11 14.13 -26.29
CA ALA A 9 -56.70 14.44 -26.45
C ALA A 9 -55.86 13.38 -25.72
N SER A 10 -55.33 12.41 -26.46
CA SER A 10 -54.31 11.49 -25.98
C SER A 10 -52.95 12.20 -25.98
N ILE A 11 -52.49 12.65 -24.81
CA ILE A 11 -51.11 13.12 -24.64
C ILE A 11 -50.27 11.93 -24.21
N ALA A 12 -49.53 11.36 -25.15
CA ALA A 12 -48.49 10.39 -24.87
C ALA A 12 -47.34 11.09 -24.12
N ALA A 13 -47.01 10.61 -22.92
CA ALA A 13 -45.84 11.05 -22.19
C ALA A 13 -44.58 10.55 -22.92
N LEU A 14 -43.82 11.47 -23.53
CA LEU A 14 -42.47 11.19 -23.99
C LEU A 14 -41.56 11.00 -22.77
N LEU A 15 -41.26 9.74 -22.43
CA LEU A 15 -40.13 9.41 -21.57
C LEU A 15 -38.85 9.71 -22.37
N ALA A 16 -38.19 10.82 -22.05
CA ALA A 16 -36.81 11.03 -22.48
C ALA A 16 -35.93 10.00 -21.74
N ALA A 17 -35.48 8.97 -22.45
CA ALA A 17 -34.45 8.09 -21.95
C ALA A 17 -33.14 8.89 -21.87
N ASN A 18 -32.79 9.36 -20.67
CA ASN A 18 -31.43 9.84 -20.38
C ASN A 18 -30.49 8.66 -20.59
N THR A 19 -29.85 8.58 -21.75
CA THR A 19 -28.74 7.67 -21.98
C THR A 19 -27.56 8.15 -21.15
N ILE A 20 -27.49 7.69 -19.89
CA ILE A 20 -26.23 7.70 -19.14
C ILE A 20 -25.32 6.73 -19.89
N THR A 21 -24.33 7.24 -20.59
CA THR A 21 -23.20 6.42 -21.04
C THR A 21 -22.63 5.77 -19.79
N ALA A 22 -22.91 4.48 -19.59
CA ALA A 22 -22.21 3.69 -18.60
C ALA A 22 -20.76 3.65 -19.07
N GLN A 23 -19.93 4.52 -18.49
CA GLN A 23 -18.49 4.41 -18.57
C GLN A 23 -18.19 2.95 -18.19
N GLN A 24 -17.58 2.18 -19.09
CA GLN A 24 -17.27 0.79 -18.80
C GLN A 24 -15.82 0.71 -18.33
N CYS A 25 -15.48 -0.34 -17.59
CA CYS A 25 -14.09 -0.65 -17.32
C CYS A 25 -13.73 -1.95 -18.02
N THR A 26 -12.53 -2.00 -18.57
CA THR A 26 -11.90 -3.28 -18.92
C THR A 26 -11.55 -4.02 -17.63
N LEU A 27 -11.54 -5.35 -17.69
CA LEU A 27 -11.06 -6.19 -16.61
C LEU A 27 -10.13 -7.26 -17.19
N VAL A 28 -8.90 -7.31 -16.70
CA VAL A 28 -7.84 -8.18 -17.16
C VAL A 28 -7.36 -9.00 -15.97
N ARG A 29 -7.45 -10.32 -16.08
CA ARG A 29 -6.95 -11.25 -15.05
C ARG A 29 -5.42 -11.26 -15.05
N ASP A 30 -4.87 -11.52 -13.88
CA ASP A 30 -3.46 -11.78 -13.62
C ASP A 30 -2.54 -10.59 -13.96
N VAL A 31 -3.06 -9.37 -13.80
CA VAL A 31 -2.36 -8.12 -14.13
C VAL A 31 -2.43 -7.14 -12.96
N ASP A 32 -1.26 -6.60 -12.62
CA ASP A 32 -1.11 -5.38 -11.84
C ASP A 32 -0.74 -4.21 -12.77
N TYR A 33 -1.24 -3.02 -12.45
CA TYR A 33 -0.89 -1.79 -13.15
C TYR A 33 0.06 -0.99 -12.27
N ALA A 34 1.37 -1.04 -12.51
CA ALA A 34 2.33 -0.47 -11.58
C ALA A 34 2.14 1.05 -11.37
N ASP A 35 2.31 1.46 -10.10
CA ASP A 35 2.27 2.85 -9.63
C ASP A 35 0.90 3.56 -9.76
N ASN A 36 0.88 4.87 -9.52
CA ASN A 36 -0.25 5.78 -9.73
C ASN A 36 -1.43 5.64 -8.74
N ASP A 37 -1.26 4.93 -7.62
CA ASP A 37 -2.28 4.81 -6.59
C ASP A 37 -2.68 6.16 -5.97
N ILE A 38 -3.98 6.44 -5.97
CA ILE A 38 -4.59 7.66 -5.43
C ILE A 38 -5.58 7.39 -4.30
N GLY A 39 -5.86 6.12 -4.02
CA GLY A 39 -6.77 5.72 -2.96
C GLY A 39 -7.06 4.23 -2.98
N GLN A 40 -7.82 3.78 -2.00
CA GLN A 40 -8.24 2.38 -1.92
C GLN A 40 -9.66 2.24 -1.36
N THR A 41 -10.35 1.20 -1.81
CA THR A 41 -11.65 0.76 -1.30
C THR A 41 -11.63 -0.75 -1.07
N SER A 42 -12.66 -1.29 -0.43
CA SER A 42 -12.80 -2.73 -0.19
C SER A 42 -13.99 -3.27 -0.98
N GLN A 43 -13.75 -4.32 -1.76
CA GLN A 43 -14.77 -4.99 -2.57
C GLN A 43 -14.54 -6.49 -2.58
N ALA A 44 -15.61 -7.26 -2.40
CA ALA A 44 -15.54 -8.72 -2.45
C ALA A 44 -15.19 -9.27 -3.84
N LYS A 45 -15.38 -8.48 -4.90
CA LYS A 45 -15.23 -8.89 -6.30
C LYS A 45 -14.52 -7.79 -7.10
N ALA A 46 -13.64 -8.20 -8.03
CA ALA A 46 -12.84 -7.28 -8.84
C ALA A 46 -13.68 -6.38 -9.74
N GLU A 47 -14.82 -6.88 -10.22
CA GLU A 47 -15.75 -6.17 -11.09
C GLU A 47 -16.31 -4.92 -10.42
N ASN A 48 -16.43 -4.94 -9.08
CA ASN A 48 -17.01 -3.83 -8.32
C ASN A 48 -16.05 -2.63 -8.22
N CYS A 49 -14.74 -2.82 -8.39
CA CYS A 49 -13.76 -1.74 -8.34
C CYS A 49 -13.96 -0.68 -9.42
N CYS A 50 -14.65 -1.04 -10.52
CA CYS A 50 -14.98 -0.09 -11.57
C CYS A 50 -15.86 1.05 -11.04
N ALA A 51 -16.89 0.74 -10.24
CA ALA A 51 -17.78 1.75 -9.67
C ALA A 51 -17.03 2.66 -8.69
N ASP A 52 -16.14 2.09 -7.87
CA ASP A 52 -15.31 2.85 -6.93
C ASP A 52 -14.37 3.81 -7.67
N CYS A 53 -13.75 3.34 -8.77
CA CYS A 53 -12.91 4.19 -9.60
C CYS A 53 -13.73 5.29 -10.29
N GLN A 54 -14.93 5.01 -10.78
CA GLN A 54 -15.80 6.05 -11.36
C GLN A 54 -16.24 7.11 -10.36
N ALA A 55 -16.43 6.73 -9.09
CA ALA A 55 -16.79 7.64 -8.02
C ALA A 55 -15.61 8.49 -7.52
N MET A 56 -14.37 8.10 -7.80
CA MET A 56 -13.16 8.76 -7.34
C MET A 56 -12.65 9.76 -8.40
N PRO A 57 -12.70 11.09 -8.13
CA PRO A 57 -12.17 12.08 -9.05
C PRO A 57 -10.71 11.81 -9.40
N GLY A 58 -10.41 11.75 -10.70
CA GLY A 58 -9.05 11.51 -11.20
C GLY A 58 -8.66 10.04 -11.33
N CYS A 59 -9.51 9.07 -10.93
CA CYS A 59 -9.24 7.66 -11.19
C CYS A 59 -9.45 7.31 -12.67
N LYS A 60 -8.51 6.58 -13.24
CA LYS A 60 -8.52 6.12 -14.64
C LYS A 60 -8.29 4.62 -14.76
N ALA A 61 -7.77 3.98 -13.71
CA ALA A 61 -7.55 2.55 -13.64
C ALA A 61 -7.67 2.05 -12.20
N PHE A 62 -7.76 0.75 -12.02
CA PHE A 62 -7.72 0.12 -10.72
C PHE A 62 -7.01 -1.23 -10.80
N ASN A 63 -6.54 -1.72 -9.64
CA ASN A 63 -6.25 -3.13 -9.45
C ASN A 63 -7.10 -3.69 -8.32
N TRP A 64 -7.53 -4.93 -8.47
CA TRP A 64 -8.16 -5.69 -7.40
C TRP A 64 -7.26 -6.85 -7.00
N PHE A 65 -7.02 -6.99 -5.70
CA PHE A 65 -6.36 -8.15 -5.13
C PHE A 65 -6.77 -8.35 -3.68
N GLY A 66 -7.08 -9.60 -3.30
CA GLY A 66 -7.36 -9.95 -1.90
C GLY A 66 -8.53 -9.19 -1.26
N GLY A 67 -9.49 -8.70 -2.06
CA GLY A 67 -10.63 -7.94 -1.57
C GLY A 67 -10.44 -6.42 -1.53
N ILE A 68 -9.29 -5.91 -1.98
CA ILE A 68 -8.98 -4.47 -1.99
C ILE A 68 -8.92 -3.97 -3.43
N CYS A 69 -9.57 -2.83 -3.68
CA CYS A 69 -9.42 -2.06 -4.92
C CYS A 69 -8.40 -0.94 -4.70
N TYR A 70 -7.32 -0.98 -5.45
CA TYR A 70 -6.30 0.06 -5.52
C TYR A 70 -6.64 0.99 -6.68
N LEU A 71 -7.14 2.18 -6.37
CA LEU A 71 -7.61 3.16 -7.35
C LEU A 71 -6.44 3.97 -7.87
N LYS A 72 -6.34 4.13 -9.19
CA LYS A 72 -5.14 4.68 -9.85
C LYS A 72 -5.47 5.84 -10.76
N SER A 73 -4.61 6.86 -10.73
CA SER A 73 -4.72 8.07 -11.58
C SER A 73 -4.36 7.84 -13.06
N ALA A 74 -3.70 6.72 -13.36
CA ALA A 74 -3.35 6.25 -14.70
C ALA A 74 -3.21 4.72 -14.69
N GLN A 75 -3.29 4.09 -15.87
CA GLN A 75 -3.12 2.63 -16.02
C GLN A 75 -1.66 2.17 -15.85
N GLY A 76 -0.67 3.03 -15.99
CA GLY A 76 0.74 2.64 -15.77
C GLY A 76 1.20 1.44 -16.62
N THR A 77 2.19 0.71 -16.11
CA THR A 77 2.77 -0.48 -16.77
C THR A 77 2.06 -1.74 -16.31
N ALA A 78 1.62 -2.58 -17.24
CA ALA A 78 1.06 -3.89 -16.90
C ALA A 78 2.18 -4.87 -16.48
N VAL A 79 2.11 -5.41 -15.27
CA VAL A 79 3.01 -6.44 -14.76
C VAL A 79 2.22 -7.68 -14.31
N PRO A 80 2.79 -8.90 -14.36
CA PRO A 80 2.08 -10.12 -13.98
C PRO A 80 1.70 -10.13 -12.48
N LEU A 81 0.43 -10.42 -12.17
CA LEU A 81 -0.09 -10.55 -10.81
C LEU A 81 -1.02 -11.76 -10.68
N PRO A 82 -0.49 -12.99 -10.49
CA PRO A 82 -1.33 -14.18 -10.36
C PRO A 82 -2.41 -14.04 -9.27
N GLY A 83 -3.68 -14.18 -9.65
CA GLY A 83 -4.85 -14.03 -8.78
C GLY A 83 -5.40 -12.61 -8.64
N GLY A 84 -4.74 -11.61 -9.23
CA GLY A 84 -5.23 -10.23 -9.28
C GLY A 84 -5.99 -9.90 -10.55
N PHE A 85 -6.59 -8.72 -10.56
CA PHE A 85 -7.25 -8.17 -11.75
C PHE A 85 -6.85 -6.71 -11.92
N GLY A 86 -6.52 -6.31 -13.14
CA GLY A 86 -6.37 -4.91 -13.53
C GLY A 86 -7.58 -4.45 -14.32
N GLY A 87 -8.04 -3.22 -14.08
CA GLY A 87 -9.07 -2.62 -14.93
C GLY A 87 -8.77 -1.17 -15.26
N ALA A 88 -9.22 -0.73 -16.44
CA ALA A 88 -9.05 0.65 -16.89
C ALA A 88 -10.39 1.18 -17.35
N ILE A 89 -10.67 2.44 -17.03
CA ILE A 89 -11.90 3.10 -17.47
C ILE A 89 -11.82 3.33 -18.98
N THR A 90 -12.73 2.74 -19.75
CA THR A 90 -12.87 2.99 -21.19
C THR A 90 -13.79 4.16 -21.45
N THR A 91 -13.23 5.26 -21.96
CA THR A 91 -14.00 6.32 -22.65
C THR A 91 -14.14 5.92 -24.12
N THR A 92 -15.17 5.17 -24.50
CA THR A 92 -15.41 4.89 -25.94
C THR A 92 -16.80 5.35 -26.39
N PRO A 93 -16.91 6.16 -27.46
CA PRO A 93 -18.11 6.20 -28.28
C PRO A 93 -18.27 4.82 -28.94
N SER A 94 -19.44 4.22 -28.76
CA SER A 94 -19.83 2.91 -29.31
C SER A 94 -19.32 2.65 -30.73
N THR A 95 -18.59 1.54 -30.93
CA THR A 95 -18.79 0.65 -32.09
C THR A 95 -18.27 -0.74 -31.78
N SER A 96 -19.19 -1.69 -31.92
CA SER A 96 -19.07 -3.13 -31.66
C SER A 96 -18.19 -3.86 -32.68
N THR A 97 -17.78 -5.07 -32.27
CA THR A 97 -17.40 -6.25 -33.08
C THR A 97 -16.00 -6.33 -33.70
N LYS A 98 -15.07 -6.93 -32.96
CA LYS A 98 -14.23 -8.00 -33.52
C LYS A 98 -14.20 -9.24 -32.62
N LYS A 99 -14.44 -10.37 -33.28
CA LYS A 99 -14.48 -11.77 -32.87
C LYS A 99 -13.22 -12.21 -32.09
N PRO A 100 -13.31 -13.19 -31.16
CA PRO A 100 -12.15 -13.66 -30.41
C PRO A 100 -11.15 -14.34 -31.34
N THR A 101 -9.90 -13.89 -31.30
CA THR A 101 -8.76 -14.56 -31.94
C THR A 101 -8.19 -15.59 -30.94
N PRO A 102 -7.82 -16.83 -31.35
CA PRO A 102 -7.41 -17.88 -30.41
C PRO A 102 -6.10 -17.56 -29.68
N ALA A 103 -5.97 -18.21 -28.52
CA ALA A 103 -4.92 -18.11 -27.51
C ALA A 103 -3.46 -18.07 -28.02
N PRO A 104 -2.54 -17.36 -27.34
CA PRO A 104 -1.12 -17.47 -27.61
C PRO A 104 -0.58 -18.82 -27.12
N THR A 105 0.06 -19.52 -28.05
CA THR A 105 0.80 -20.76 -27.85
C THR A 105 1.92 -20.59 -26.82
N SER A 106 1.93 -21.49 -25.84
CA SER A 106 3.03 -21.76 -24.91
C SER A 106 4.37 -21.91 -25.66
N THR A 107 5.27 -20.93 -25.52
CA THR A 107 6.68 -21.09 -25.89
C THR A 107 7.47 -21.53 -24.67
N LYS A 108 7.97 -22.76 -24.76
CA LYS A 108 8.99 -23.41 -23.92
C LYS A 108 10.18 -22.48 -23.61
N PRO A 109 10.78 -22.52 -22.39
CA PRO A 109 11.94 -21.69 -22.06
C PRO A 109 13.17 -22.09 -22.88
N THR A 110 13.83 -21.09 -23.47
CA THR A 110 15.17 -21.19 -24.06
C THR A 110 16.23 -21.26 -22.93
N PRO A 111 17.25 -22.13 -23.02
CA PRO A 111 18.34 -22.17 -22.03
C PRO A 111 19.21 -20.90 -22.07
N ALA A 112 19.67 -20.47 -20.90
CA ALA A 112 20.56 -19.33 -20.71
C ALA A 112 21.93 -19.51 -21.44
N PRO A 113 22.61 -18.43 -21.84
CA PRO A 113 23.94 -18.49 -22.43
C PRO A 113 25.01 -18.94 -21.41
N PRO A 114 26.10 -19.61 -21.85
CA PRO A 114 27.19 -20.00 -20.96
C PRO A 114 28.04 -18.77 -20.59
N SER A 115 28.09 -18.45 -19.29
CA SER A 115 29.06 -17.51 -18.73
C SER A 115 30.47 -18.10 -18.81
N LYS A 116 31.32 -17.51 -19.63
CA LYS A 116 32.77 -17.78 -19.65
C LYS A 116 33.49 -16.60 -19.01
N ASN A 117 33.91 -16.74 -17.76
CA ASN A 117 35.25 -16.32 -17.33
C ASN A 117 35.60 -16.94 -15.96
N PRO A 118 36.80 -17.53 -15.78
CA PRO A 118 37.27 -17.99 -14.49
C PRO A 118 37.88 -16.82 -13.69
N THR A 119 37.36 -16.57 -12.49
CA THR A 119 37.97 -15.65 -11.51
C THR A 119 39.17 -16.33 -10.85
N PRO A 120 40.38 -15.72 -10.81
CA PRO A 120 41.51 -16.27 -10.08
C PRO A 120 41.32 -16.20 -8.56
N ALA A 121 41.82 -17.21 -7.86
CA ALA A 121 41.83 -17.30 -6.40
C ALA A 121 42.70 -16.18 -5.76
N PRO A 122 42.38 -15.71 -4.53
CA PRO A 122 43.21 -14.73 -3.84
C PRO A 122 44.41 -15.39 -3.15
N THR A 123 45.61 -14.95 -3.50
CA THR A 123 46.88 -15.32 -2.86
C THR A 123 46.98 -14.68 -1.46
N LYS A 124 47.30 -15.49 -0.45
CA LYS A 124 47.58 -15.01 0.92
C LYS A 124 48.93 -14.26 0.93
N GLN A 125 48.93 -13.00 1.37
CA GLN A 125 50.16 -12.25 1.66
C GLN A 125 50.42 -12.20 3.18
N PRO A 126 51.68 -12.31 3.67
CA PRO A 126 52.01 -12.24 5.09
C PRO A 126 51.91 -10.80 5.66
N PRO A 127 51.70 -10.64 6.99
CA PRO A 127 51.56 -9.33 7.61
C PRO A 127 52.90 -8.60 7.83
N SER A 128 52.87 -7.28 7.65
CA SER A 128 53.95 -6.33 7.98
C SER A 128 53.80 -5.85 9.44
N PRO A 129 54.88 -5.54 10.18
CA PRO A 129 54.81 -5.18 11.60
C PRO A 129 54.24 -3.77 11.85
N ALA A 130 53.48 -3.66 12.94
CA ALA A 130 52.70 -2.48 13.33
C ALA A 130 53.54 -1.35 13.97
N PRO A 131 53.19 -0.07 13.75
CA PRO A 131 53.68 1.04 14.55
C PRO A 131 52.85 1.22 15.84
N THR A 132 53.54 1.55 16.94
CA THR A 132 53.01 1.76 18.29
C THR A 132 52.05 2.96 18.38
N PRO A 133 50.85 2.82 19.00
CA PRO A 133 49.96 3.96 19.23
C PRO A 133 50.23 4.69 20.56
N SER A 134 50.21 6.03 20.48
CA SER A 134 50.16 7.03 21.55
C SER A 134 48.89 6.86 22.43
N PRO A 135 48.86 7.32 23.70
CA PRO A 135 47.76 7.01 24.62
C PRO A 135 46.43 7.64 24.20
N THR A 136 45.43 6.77 24.01
CA THR A 136 44.05 7.10 23.67
C THR A 136 43.33 7.73 24.88
N PRO A 137 42.64 8.89 24.73
CA PRO A 137 41.76 9.41 25.77
C PRO A 137 40.56 8.48 25.99
N VAL A 138 40.19 8.32 27.26
CA VAL A 138 39.15 7.38 27.75
C VAL A 138 37.80 7.66 27.08
N PRO A 139 37.04 6.64 26.60
CA PRO A 139 35.71 6.85 26.04
C PRO A 139 34.72 7.26 27.13
N VAL A 140 34.18 8.47 27.03
CA VAL A 140 32.95 8.85 27.75
C VAL A 140 31.79 8.15 27.04
N THR A 141 31.22 7.12 27.67
CA THR A 141 30.02 6.46 27.15
C THR A 141 28.86 7.46 27.13
N PRO A 142 28.28 7.79 25.96
CA PRO A 142 27.06 8.60 25.92
C PRO A 142 25.95 7.83 26.65
N PRO A 143 25.02 8.50 27.35
CA PRO A 143 23.92 7.81 28.02
C PRO A 143 23.15 7.01 26.97
N SER A 144 23.26 5.68 27.05
CA SER A 144 22.53 4.82 26.13
C SER A 144 21.06 4.92 26.50
N CYS A 145 20.22 5.51 25.65
CA CYS A 145 18.79 5.55 25.93
C CYS A 145 18.27 4.10 25.92
N ALA A 146 17.87 3.57 27.08
CA ALA A 146 17.26 2.26 27.17
C ALA A 146 15.98 2.23 26.32
N ARG A 147 15.79 1.16 25.55
CA ARG A 147 14.57 0.96 24.74
C ARG A 147 13.52 0.22 25.56
N VAL A 148 12.82 0.96 26.41
CA VAL A 148 11.66 0.46 27.15
C VAL A 148 10.41 1.07 26.53
N ARG A 149 9.58 0.23 25.92
CA ARG A 149 8.25 0.64 25.43
C ARG A 149 7.27 0.59 26.59
N LYS A 150 6.39 1.58 26.65
CA LYS A 150 5.40 1.72 27.72
C LYS A 150 4.02 1.98 27.13
N SER A 151 2.97 1.73 27.93
CA SER A 151 1.61 2.03 27.48
C SER A 151 1.46 3.54 27.30
N TRP A 152 0.65 3.96 26.33
CA TRP A 152 0.36 5.38 26.10
C TRP A 152 -0.05 6.11 27.40
N ASP A 153 -0.89 5.46 28.21
CA ASP A 153 -1.41 6.02 29.47
C ASP A 153 -0.35 6.15 30.57
N SER A 154 0.76 5.41 30.47
CA SER A 154 1.89 5.49 31.42
C SER A 154 2.99 6.46 30.98
N MET A 155 2.83 7.11 29.83
CA MET A 155 3.75 8.14 29.35
C MET A 155 3.52 9.48 30.03
N THR A 156 4.59 10.25 30.20
CA THR A 156 4.45 11.65 30.59
C THR A 156 3.90 12.47 29.42
N ALA A 157 3.34 13.65 29.73
CA ALA A 157 2.87 14.58 28.69
C ALA A 157 3.99 14.96 27.69
N ASP A 158 5.22 15.14 28.18
CA ASP A 158 6.37 15.45 27.33
C ASP A 158 6.75 14.29 26.41
N GLU A 159 6.65 13.05 26.88
CA GLU A 159 6.89 11.86 26.06
C GLU A 159 5.83 11.72 24.97
N GLN A 160 4.55 11.92 25.32
CA GLN A 160 3.45 11.91 24.35
C GLN A 160 3.62 13.02 23.31
N ALA A 161 3.93 14.26 23.73
CA ALA A 161 4.18 15.38 22.83
C ALA A 161 5.40 15.14 21.92
N THR A 162 6.45 14.51 22.45
CA THR A 162 7.63 14.13 21.66
C THR A 162 7.29 13.06 20.62
N TYR A 163 6.47 12.06 20.96
CA TYR A 163 5.99 11.07 20.00
C TYR A 163 5.13 11.71 18.90
N VAL A 164 4.13 12.51 19.27
CA VAL A 164 3.22 13.16 18.29
C VAL A 164 3.98 14.09 17.35
N SER A 165 4.91 14.89 17.87
CA SER A 165 5.75 15.77 17.03
C SER A 165 6.69 14.98 16.11
N ALA A 166 7.23 13.84 16.56
CA ALA A 166 8.03 12.96 15.71
C ALA A 166 7.21 12.39 14.54
N ILE A 167 5.97 11.97 14.80
CA ILE A 167 5.05 11.46 13.77
C ILE A 167 4.73 12.56 12.76
N GLY A 168 4.37 13.76 13.21
CA GLY A 168 4.12 14.90 12.32
C GLY A 168 5.31 15.20 11.42
N LEU A 169 6.51 15.29 12.00
CA LEU A 169 7.74 15.52 11.24
C LEU A 169 8.06 14.37 10.25
N ALA A 170 7.77 13.12 10.62
CA ALA A 170 7.93 11.98 9.72
C ALA A 170 6.94 12.03 8.54
N MET A 171 5.72 12.52 8.76
CA MET A 171 4.72 12.74 7.71
C MET A 171 5.16 13.87 6.78
N ASP A 172 5.60 15.02 7.32
CA ASP A 172 6.09 16.17 6.54
C ASP A 172 7.27 15.79 5.64
N LYS A 173 8.15 14.90 6.10
CA LYS A 173 9.30 14.38 5.33
C LYS A 173 8.95 13.22 4.39
N GLY A 174 7.68 12.78 4.34
CA GLY A 174 7.24 11.63 3.56
C GLY A 174 7.78 10.27 4.06
N LEU A 175 8.43 10.23 5.23
CA LEU A 175 8.98 9.01 5.81
C LEU A 175 7.90 8.09 6.35
N TYR A 176 6.84 8.66 6.94
CA TYR A 176 5.68 7.89 7.39
C TYR A 176 5.05 7.12 6.22
N GLN A 177 4.85 7.81 5.09
CA GLN A 177 4.26 7.22 3.88
C GLN A 177 5.09 6.07 3.33
N LYS A 178 6.43 6.12 3.42
CA LYS A 178 7.29 5.00 3.01
C LYS A 178 7.01 3.73 3.82
N PHE A 179 6.75 3.85 5.12
CA PHE A 179 6.41 2.69 5.95
C PHE A 179 5.02 2.14 5.61
N VAL A 180 4.05 3.01 5.31
CA VAL A 180 2.76 2.61 4.76
C VAL A 180 2.95 1.81 3.46
N TYR A 181 3.77 2.31 2.52
CA TYR A 181 4.06 1.59 1.29
C TYR A 181 4.78 0.27 1.52
N ILE A 182 5.76 0.20 2.43
CA ILE A 182 6.41 -1.08 2.77
C ILE A 182 5.40 -2.11 3.25
N HIS A 183 4.43 -1.72 4.08
CA HIS A 183 3.42 -2.66 4.59
C HIS A 183 2.37 -3.04 3.53
N GLN A 184 2.10 -2.14 2.58
CA GLN A 184 1.12 -2.35 1.51
C GLN A 184 1.69 -3.04 0.28
N GLU A 185 3.00 -2.92 0.04
CA GLU A 185 3.69 -3.54 -1.09
C GLU A 185 3.44 -5.04 -1.06
N GLN A 186 3.10 -5.59 -2.21
CA GLN A 186 2.52 -6.91 -2.34
C GLN A 186 3.40 -8.02 -1.77
N MET A 187 4.69 -8.03 -2.10
CA MET A 187 5.61 -9.07 -1.65
C MET A 187 5.83 -8.94 -0.13
N SER A 188 6.00 -7.72 0.35
CA SER A 188 6.12 -7.45 1.78
C SER A 188 4.87 -7.85 2.56
N ASN A 189 3.68 -7.55 2.02
CA ASN A 189 2.41 -7.88 2.63
C ASN A 189 2.20 -9.40 2.70
N ARG A 190 2.54 -10.11 1.63
CA ARG A 190 2.48 -11.58 1.55
C ARG A 190 3.48 -12.26 2.48
N GLU A 191 4.65 -11.66 2.68
CA GLU A 191 5.57 -12.11 3.74
C GLU A 191 4.96 -11.86 5.13
N ALA A 192 4.38 -10.67 5.34
CA ALA A 192 3.90 -10.20 6.62
C ALA A 192 2.65 -10.92 7.15
N HIS A 193 1.73 -11.37 6.29
CA HIS A 193 0.40 -11.85 6.69
C HIS A 193 0.10 -13.27 6.23
N GLY A 194 -0.65 -14.03 7.03
CA GLY A 194 -1.04 -15.41 6.68
C GLY A 194 0.10 -16.43 6.72
N THR A 195 1.25 -16.04 7.28
CA THR A 195 2.46 -16.86 7.36
C THR A 195 2.91 -17.07 8.80
N CYS A 196 3.80 -18.04 9.03
CA CYS A 196 4.47 -18.23 10.32
C CYS A 196 5.39 -17.07 10.71
N VAL A 197 5.71 -16.16 9.77
CA VAL A 197 6.60 -15.03 10.03
C VAL A 197 5.85 -13.77 10.47
N PHE A 198 4.52 -13.79 10.59
CA PHE A 198 3.70 -12.64 10.97
C PHE A 198 4.28 -11.84 12.15
N LEU A 199 4.54 -12.51 13.27
CA LEU A 199 5.07 -11.85 14.47
C LEU A 199 6.48 -11.28 14.26
N PHE A 200 7.32 -11.97 13.49
CA PHE A 200 8.70 -11.55 13.24
C PHE A 200 8.78 -10.37 12.28
N TRP A 201 7.98 -10.39 11.22
CA TRP A 201 7.90 -9.32 10.23
C TRP A 201 7.40 -8.03 10.90
N HIS A 202 6.31 -8.09 11.66
CA HIS A 202 5.76 -6.92 12.34
C HIS A 202 6.70 -6.40 13.45
N ARG A 203 7.39 -7.29 14.16
CA ARG A 203 8.43 -6.88 15.12
C ARG A 203 9.56 -6.10 14.45
N LYS A 204 10.02 -6.56 13.28
CA LYS A 204 11.05 -5.87 12.48
C LYS A 204 10.53 -4.54 11.93
N TYR A 205 9.28 -4.51 11.45
CA TYR A 205 8.61 -3.30 10.98
C TYR A 205 8.55 -2.21 12.06
N LEU A 206 8.07 -2.57 13.27
CA LEU A 206 8.03 -1.65 14.41
C LEU A 206 9.41 -1.18 14.85
N LEU A 207 10.44 -2.04 14.79
CA LEU A 207 11.81 -1.63 15.10
C LEU A 207 12.35 -0.65 14.05
N GLY A 208 12.11 -0.90 12.76
CA GLY A 208 12.46 0.01 11.67
C GLY A 208 11.78 1.37 11.82
N PHE A 209 10.48 1.36 12.15
CA PHE A 209 9.71 2.58 12.35
C PHE A 209 10.22 3.39 13.54
N GLU A 210 10.52 2.74 14.68
CA GLU A 210 11.14 3.39 15.84
C GLU A 210 12.51 4.00 15.50
N ASN A 211 13.36 3.26 14.78
CA ASN A 211 14.67 3.75 14.36
C ASN A 211 14.56 4.97 13.44
N MET A 212 13.57 4.99 12.53
CA MET A 212 13.30 6.14 11.67
C MET A 212 12.88 7.35 12.49
N LEU A 213 11.99 7.20 13.47
CA LEU A 213 11.61 8.33 14.34
C LEU A 213 12.81 8.85 15.13
N ARG A 214 13.67 7.96 15.63
CA ARG A 214 14.90 8.34 16.37
C ARG A 214 15.94 9.03 15.50
N SER A 215 15.92 8.84 14.18
CA SER A 215 16.86 9.51 13.26
C SER A 215 16.45 10.94 12.89
N LEU A 216 15.27 11.40 13.33
CA LEU A 216 14.76 12.75 13.02
C LEU A 216 15.48 13.88 13.76
N GLY A 217 16.42 13.57 14.65
CA GLY A 217 17.27 14.55 15.36
C GLY A 217 17.44 14.25 16.84
N ASP A 218 18.28 15.04 17.52
CA ASP A 218 18.67 14.83 18.92
C ASP A 218 17.48 14.78 19.89
N ARG A 219 16.40 15.51 19.59
CA ARG A 219 15.16 15.49 20.38
C ARG A 219 14.52 14.10 20.43
N TYR A 220 14.64 13.33 19.34
CA TYR A 220 13.97 12.03 19.20
C TYR A 220 14.91 10.86 19.44
N LYS A 221 16.20 11.11 19.71
CA LYS A 221 17.23 10.07 19.83
C LYS A 221 16.93 9.00 20.89
N CYS A 222 16.10 9.31 21.89
CA CYS A 222 15.66 8.40 22.93
C CYS A 222 14.21 7.91 22.78
N LEU A 223 13.49 8.30 21.73
CA LEU A 223 12.10 7.93 21.51
C LEU A 223 11.93 6.40 21.43
N THR A 224 10.87 5.90 22.06
CA THR A 224 10.39 4.51 21.92
C THR A 224 8.95 4.54 21.44
N LEU A 225 8.52 3.51 20.69
CA LEU A 225 7.11 3.43 20.29
C LEU A 225 6.22 3.12 21.50
N PRO A 226 5.15 3.89 21.73
CA PRO A 226 4.14 3.51 22.71
C PRO A 226 3.32 2.31 22.23
N TYR A 227 2.64 1.66 23.16
CA TYR A 227 1.59 0.70 22.83
C TYR A 227 0.25 1.14 23.43
N TRP A 228 -0.83 0.77 22.77
CA TRP A 228 -2.16 0.87 23.33
C TRP A 228 -2.48 -0.44 24.06
N ASP A 229 -2.71 -0.35 25.37
CA ASP A 229 -3.10 -1.50 26.18
C ASP A 229 -4.61 -1.76 26.05
N TYR A 230 -4.97 -2.43 24.95
CA TYR A 230 -6.36 -2.72 24.64
C TYR A 230 -7.02 -3.62 25.71
N VAL A 231 -6.25 -4.48 26.39
CA VAL A 231 -6.77 -5.38 27.42
C VAL A 231 -7.24 -4.56 28.63
N GLN A 232 -6.39 -3.65 29.09
CA GLN A 232 -6.73 -2.76 30.20
C GLN A 232 -7.93 -1.88 29.84
N HIS A 233 -7.94 -1.25 28.66
CA HIS A 233 -9.05 -0.40 28.20
C HIS A 233 -10.36 -1.17 28.08
N TYR A 234 -10.34 -2.40 27.57
CA TYR A 234 -11.56 -3.20 27.44
C TYR A 234 -12.12 -3.61 28.80
N SER A 235 -11.23 -3.95 29.75
CA SER A 235 -11.63 -4.31 31.11
C SER A 235 -12.29 -3.15 31.87
N THR A 236 -11.91 -1.90 31.58
CA THR A 236 -12.47 -0.71 32.22
C THR A 236 -13.75 -0.24 31.52
N MET A 237 -13.86 -0.38 30.19
CA MET A 237 -15.10 -0.10 29.44
C MET A 237 -16.27 -0.99 29.86
N GLN A 238 -16.02 -2.22 30.30
CA GLN A 238 -17.05 -3.09 30.84
C GLN A 238 -17.56 -2.62 32.21
N LYS A 239 -16.72 -1.95 33.00
CA LYS A 239 -17.08 -1.46 34.35
C LYS A 239 -17.97 -0.22 34.32
N THR A 240 -17.94 0.57 33.24
CA THR A 240 -18.74 1.81 33.10
C THR A 240 -20.10 1.60 32.44
N ARG A 241 -20.48 0.34 32.13
CA ARG A 241 -21.75 -0.02 31.50
C ARG A 241 -22.80 -0.64 32.44
N ASN A 242 -22.53 -0.67 33.74
CA ASN A 242 -23.49 -1.06 34.79
C ASN A 242 -23.89 0.17 35.62
#